data_AF-A0A7S1W2H3-F1
#
_entry.id   AF-A0A7S1W2H3-F1
#
_cell.length_a   1.000
_cell.length_b   1.000
_cell.length_c   1.000
_cell.angle_alpha   90.00
_cell.angle_beta   90.00
_cell.angle_gamma   90.00
#
_symmetry.space_group_name_H-M   'P 1'
#
loop_
_entity.id
_entity.type
_entity.pdbx_description
1 polymer ?
#
loop_
_entity_poly.entity_id
_entity_poly.type
_entity_poly.pdbx_seq_one_letter_code
_entity_poly.pdbx_strand_id
1 'polypeptide(L)'
;FSKERLDRFRLLGDPAADRVAAELHEKHGGLTRIHDLLSTVHTKAEDPSEAGEVFRNFLSESIAVPSWADRAMVERGQRVHATHLPFIGLSLFSGSLVGGGQFRTASVVTALAGNITTEPTRRITETGMLLAALAFPGSLVDAGSEAHDSLTRVRLLHGALRHWLARPG
;
A
#
# COMPACT_ATOMS: atom_id res chain seq x y z
N PHE A 1 4.19 -2.62 24.14
CA PHE A 1 2.73 -2.35 24.03
C PHE A 1 1.96 -3.50 24.67
N SER A 2 0.80 -3.26 25.29
CA SER A 2 -0.04 -4.37 25.80
C SER A 2 -0.74 -5.09 24.66
N LYS A 3 -1.16 -6.35 24.89
CA LYS A 3 -1.92 -7.14 23.91
C LYS A 3 -3.21 -6.41 23.48
N GLU A 4 -3.95 -5.87 24.44
CA GLU A 4 -5.22 -5.17 24.21
C GLU A 4 -5.01 -3.94 23.32
N ARG A 5 -3.90 -3.23 23.50
CA ARG A 5 -3.57 -2.08 22.65
C ARG A 5 -3.26 -2.52 21.22
N LEU A 6 -2.52 -3.61 21.03
CA LEU A 6 -2.24 -4.17 19.70
C LEU A 6 -3.50 -4.73 19.04
N ASP A 7 -4.42 -5.31 19.81
CA ASP A 7 -5.71 -5.79 19.32
C ASP A 7 -6.57 -4.64 18.79
N ARG A 8 -6.62 -3.49 19.50
CA ARG A 8 -7.31 -2.30 18.99
C ARG A 8 -6.74 -1.77 17.68
N PHE A 9 -5.42 -1.80 17.51
CA PHE A 9 -4.79 -1.34 16.26
C PHE A 9 -5.14 -2.18 15.04
N ARG A 10 -5.56 -3.45 15.22
CA ARG A 10 -6.03 -4.28 14.10
C ARG A 10 -7.35 -3.79 13.48
N LEU A 11 -8.10 -2.95 14.20
CA LEU A 11 -9.36 -2.39 13.73
C LEU A 11 -9.19 -1.00 13.09
N LEU A 12 -7.97 -0.46 13.09
CA LEU A 12 -7.67 0.82 12.45
C LEU A 12 -7.20 0.56 11.01
N GLY A 13 -7.99 1.02 10.05
CA GLY A 13 -7.68 0.96 8.62
C GLY A 13 -7.02 2.24 8.09
N ASP A 14 -7.24 2.50 6.82
CA ASP A 14 -6.84 3.73 6.13
C ASP A 14 -8.11 4.43 5.62
N PRO A 15 -8.70 5.35 6.40
CA PRO A 15 -9.99 5.96 6.07
C PRO A 15 -10.02 6.63 4.68
N ALA A 16 -8.90 7.16 4.20
CA ALA A 16 -8.82 7.80 2.90
C ALA A 16 -8.92 6.77 1.77
N ALA A 17 -8.12 5.71 1.83
CA ALA A 17 -8.18 4.62 0.87
C ALA A 17 -9.55 3.90 0.90
N ASP A 18 -10.19 3.85 2.07
CA ASP A 18 -11.49 3.18 2.26
C ASP A 18 -12.64 3.93 1.60
N ARG A 19 -12.63 5.26 1.70
CA ARG A 19 -13.57 6.11 0.97
C ARG A 19 -13.42 5.96 -0.53
N VAL A 20 -12.18 5.92 -1.04
CA VAL A 20 -11.93 5.66 -2.47
C VAL A 20 -12.48 4.31 -2.89
N ALA A 21 -12.24 3.25 -2.10
CA ALA A 21 -12.75 1.92 -2.42
C ALA A 21 -14.29 1.87 -2.42
N ALA A 22 -14.95 2.52 -1.45
CA ALA A 22 -16.40 2.61 -1.40
C ALA A 22 -16.97 3.40 -2.59
N GLU A 23 -16.41 4.56 -2.91
CA GLU A 23 -16.83 5.38 -4.05
C GLU A 23 -16.74 4.58 -5.36
N LEU A 24 -15.58 3.95 -5.62
CA LEU A 24 -15.38 3.16 -6.84
C LEU A 24 -16.39 2.03 -6.94
N HIS A 25 -16.67 1.35 -5.82
CA HIS A 25 -17.65 0.27 -5.77
C HIS A 25 -19.06 0.76 -6.06
N GLU A 26 -19.51 1.82 -5.39
CA GLU A 26 -20.90 2.28 -5.41
C GLU A 26 -21.27 3.05 -6.68
N LYS A 27 -20.34 3.84 -7.22
CA LYS A 27 -20.66 4.86 -8.25
C LYS A 27 -19.85 4.75 -9.54
N HIS A 28 -18.79 3.94 -9.59
CA HIS A 28 -17.91 3.86 -10.77
C HIS A 28 -17.75 2.44 -11.34
N GLY A 29 -18.77 1.59 -11.16
CA GLY A 29 -18.83 0.28 -11.79
C GLY A 29 -18.01 -0.82 -11.10
N GLY A 30 -17.61 -0.61 -9.85
CA GLY A 30 -16.93 -1.63 -9.06
C GLY A 30 -15.42 -1.42 -8.90
N LEU A 31 -14.80 -2.23 -8.05
CA LEU A 31 -13.36 -2.33 -7.86
C LEU A 31 -12.70 -3.12 -9.00
N THR A 32 -12.85 -2.64 -10.23
CA THR A 32 -12.21 -3.23 -11.42
C THR A 32 -10.74 -2.80 -11.49
N ARG A 33 -9.87 -3.63 -12.09
CA ARG A 33 -8.43 -3.35 -12.23
C ARG A 33 -7.71 -3.08 -10.90
N ILE A 34 -7.89 -3.95 -9.90
CA ILE A 34 -7.34 -3.78 -8.54
C ILE A 34 -5.81 -3.57 -8.49
N HIS A 35 -5.08 -4.01 -9.51
CA HIS A 35 -3.62 -3.83 -9.62
C HIS A 35 -3.21 -2.46 -10.20
N ASP A 36 -4.15 -1.67 -10.71
CA ASP A 36 -3.93 -0.35 -11.30
C ASP A 36 -4.95 0.69 -10.80
N LEU A 37 -5.26 0.62 -9.50
CA LEU A 37 -6.19 1.57 -8.87
C LEU A 37 -5.65 3.01 -8.90
N LEU A 38 -4.33 3.21 -8.79
CA LEU A 38 -3.76 4.56 -8.77
C LEU A 38 -4.01 5.31 -10.08
N SER A 39 -3.86 4.66 -11.24
CA SER A 39 -4.20 5.26 -12.53
C SER A 39 -5.68 5.65 -12.60
N THR A 40 -6.57 4.75 -12.14
CA THR A 40 -8.01 5.04 -12.05
C THR A 40 -8.30 6.25 -11.16
N VAL A 41 -7.64 6.35 -10.00
CA VAL A 41 -7.78 7.49 -9.08
C VAL A 41 -7.31 8.79 -9.74
N HIS A 42 -6.17 8.79 -10.44
CA HIS A 42 -5.69 9.98 -11.16
C HIS A 42 -6.70 10.44 -12.22
N THR A 43 -7.17 9.54 -13.08
CA THR A 43 -8.17 9.89 -14.11
C THR A 43 -9.46 10.43 -13.49
N LYS A 44 -9.94 9.85 -12.39
CA LYS A 44 -11.17 10.31 -11.74
C LYS A 44 -10.98 11.65 -11.00
N ALA A 45 -9.77 11.94 -10.53
CA ALA A 45 -9.46 13.21 -9.87
C ALA A 45 -9.52 14.42 -10.84
N GLU A 46 -9.39 14.18 -12.15
CA GLU A 46 -9.48 15.21 -13.20
C GLU A 46 -10.89 15.84 -13.33
N ASP A 47 -11.94 15.13 -12.91
CA ASP A 47 -13.31 15.66 -12.91
C ASP A 47 -13.45 16.75 -11.83
N PRO A 48 -13.64 18.03 -12.19
CA PRO A 48 -13.65 19.12 -11.21
C PRO A 48 -14.90 19.14 -10.33
N SER A 49 -15.93 18.32 -10.63
CA SER A 49 -17.15 18.24 -9.85
C SER A 49 -16.95 17.50 -8.51
N GLU A 50 -18.04 17.38 -7.74
CA GLU A 50 -18.09 16.59 -6.50
C GLU A 50 -17.74 15.11 -6.74
N ALA A 51 -17.99 14.59 -7.95
CA ALA A 51 -17.66 13.20 -8.31
C ALA A 51 -16.15 12.91 -8.29
N GLY A 52 -15.31 13.93 -8.50
CA GLY A 52 -13.84 13.82 -8.44
C GLY A 52 -13.24 14.10 -7.06
N GLU A 53 -14.03 14.62 -6.11
CA GLU A 53 -13.52 15.18 -4.86
C GLU A 53 -12.81 14.14 -3.99
N VAL A 54 -13.40 12.97 -3.80
CA VAL A 54 -12.81 11.91 -2.96
C VAL A 54 -11.45 11.45 -3.49
N PHE A 55 -11.27 11.44 -4.80
CA PHE A 55 -10.00 11.08 -5.45
C PHE A 55 -8.94 12.15 -5.26
N ARG A 56 -9.31 13.43 -5.44
CA ARG A 56 -8.41 14.56 -5.15
C ARG A 56 -8.00 14.60 -3.68
N ASN A 57 -8.94 14.40 -2.76
CA ASN A 57 -8.67 14.38 -1.33
C ASN A 57 -7.69 13.26 -0.97
N PHE A 58 -7.89 12.05 -1.49
CA PHE A 58 -6.96 10.94 -1.28
C PHE A 58 -5.55 11.23 -1.83
N LEU A 59 -5.43 11.80 -3.02
CA LEU A 59 -4.14 12.17 -3.60
C LEU A 59 -3.45 13.26 -2.77
N SER A 60 -4.20 14.29 -2.34
CA SER A 60 -3.68 15.35 -1.47
C SER A 60 -3.22 14.81 -0.12
N GLU A 61 -3.93 13.84 0.47
CA GLU A 61 -3.51 13.19 1.71
C GLU A 61 -2.27 12.31 1.50
N SER A 62 -2.08 11.73 0.31
CA SER A 62 -0.96 10.83 0.00
C SER A 62 0.36 11.57 -0.18
N ILE A 63 0.33 12.80 -0.68
CA ILE A 63 1.53 13.64 -0.84
C ILE A 63 1.95 14.35 0.46
N ALA A 64 1.14 14.26 1.53
CA ALA A 64 1.38 14.98 2.76
C ALA A 64 2.54 14.35 3.55
N VAL A 65 3.66 15.07 3.64
CA VAL A 65 4.81 14.67 4.44
C VAL A 65 4.63 15.16 5.89
N PRO A 66 4.68 14.27 6.90
CA PRO A 66 4.53 14.68 8.30
C PRO A 66 5.62 15.67 8.75
N SER A 67 5.27 16.62 9.62
CA SER A 67 6.20 17.66 10.10
C SER A 67 7.42 17.13 10.87
N TRP A 68 7.32 15.92 11.42
CA TRP A 68 8.44 15.26 12.10
C TRP A 68 9.40 14.55 11.13
N ALA A 69 9.04 14.40 9.86
CA ALA A 69 9.87 13.69 8.89
C ALA A 69 11.04 14.57 8.45
N ASP A 70 12.26 14.05 8.61
CA ASP A 70 13.49 14.71 8.21
C ASP A 70 14.03 14.07 6.92
N ARG A 71 14.05 14.87 5.84
CA ARG A 71 14.51 14.43 4.52
C ARG A 71 15.97 13.95 4.54
N ALA A 72 16.86 14.61 5.28
CA ALA A 72 18.25 14.20 5.39
C ALA A 72 18.39 12.87 6.15
N MET A 73 17.54 12.62 7.16
CA MET A 73 17.48 11.31 7.82
C MET A 73 16.97 10.21 6.88
N VAL A 74 15.93 10.49 6.10
CA VAL A 74 15.42 9.55 5.09
C VAL A 74 16.53 9.18 4.10
N GLU A 75 17.21 10.17 3.52
CA GLU A 75 18.30 9.93 2.58
C GLU A 75 19.46 9.13 3.19
N ARG A 76 19.80 9.36 4.46
CA ARG A 76 20.77 8.51 5.18
C ARG A 76 20.29 7.07 5.27
N GLY A 77 19.03 6.85 5.62
CA GLY A 77 18.41 5.52 5.65
C GLY A 77 18.40 4.85 4.28
N GLN A 78 18.11 5.59 3.21
CA GLN A 78 18.13 5.09 1.84
C GLN A 78 19.53 4.62 1.43
N ARG A 79 20.59 5.32 1.84
CA ARG A 79 21.98 4.86 1.60
C ARG A 79 22.27 3.52 2.28
N VAL A 80 21.89 3.38 3.56
CA VAL A 80 22.03 2.11 4.29
C VAL A 80 21.23 1.00 3.60
N HIS A 81 19.99 1.30 3.21
CA HIS A 81 19.11 0.37 2.49
C HIS A 81 19.73 -0.08 1.17
N ALA A 82 20.26 0.85 0.37
CA ALA A 82 20.95 0.56 -0.88
C ALA A 82 22.18 -0.33 -0.67
N THR A 83 22.99 -0.05 0.35
CA THR A 83 24.19 -0.84 0.68
C THR A 83 23.83 -2.27 1.10
N HIS A 84 22.71 -2.47 1.79
CA HIS A 84 22.33 -3.77 2.37
C HIS A 84 21.13 -4.44 1.69
N LEU A 85 20.70 -3.95 0.52
CA LEU A 85 19.49 -4.42 -0.16
C LEU A 85 19.41 -5.96 -0.32
N PRO A 86 20.50 -6.68 -0.69
CA PRO A 86 20.44 -8.15 -0.76
C PRO A 86 20.16 -8.82 0.59
N PHE A 87 20.74 -8.32 1.68
CA PHE A 87 20.52 -8.87 3.03
C PHE A 87 19.13 -8.54 3.55
N ILE A 88 18.63 -7.34 3.26
CA ILE A 88 17.23 -6.95 3.54
C ILE A 88 16.28 -7.87 2.79
N GLY A 89 16.55 -8.15 1.51
CA GLY A 89 15.79 -9.10 0.70
C GLY A 89 15.77 -10.50 1.32
N LEU A 90 16.93 -11.04 1.73
CA LEU A 90 17.01 -12.35 2.39
C LEU A 90 16.20 -12.38 3.70
N SER A 91 16.36 -11.35 4.54
CA SER A 91 15.62 -11.22 5.80
C SER A 91 14.10 -11.14 5.56
N LEU A 92 13.67 -10.39 4.55
CA LEU A 92 12.25 -10.23 4.23
C LEU A 92 11.66 -11.52 3.62
N PHE A 93 12.25 -12.04 2.56
CA PHE A 93 11.65 -13.15 1.80
C PHE A 93 11.84 -14.50 2.48
N SER A 94 12.94 -14.73 3.20
CA SER A 94 13.18 -16.00 3.88
C SER A 94 12.73 -15.97 5.34
N GLY A 95 12.95 -14.86 6.05
CA GLY A 95 12.56 -14.72 7.45
C GLY A 95 11.10 -14.28 7.61
N SER A 96 10.79 -13.07 7.14
CA SER A 96 9.51 -12.42 7.41
C SER A 96 8.35 -13.04 6.65
N LEU A 97 8.53 -13.39 5.37
CA LEU A 97 7.46 -13.97 4.55
C LEU A 97 7.12 -15.40 5.00
N VAL A 98 8.13 -16.25 5.17
CA VAL A 98 7.92 -17.65 5.61
C VAL A 98 7.41 -17.71 7.05
N GLY A 99 8.04 -16.95 7.96
CA GLY A 99 7.60 -16.87 9.36
C GLY A 99 6.24 -16.19 9.48
N GLY A 100 5.98 -15.16 8.68
CA GLY A 100 4.71 -14.44 8.61
C GLY A 100 3.54 -15.32 8.20
N GLY A 101 3.79 -16.27 7.29
CA GLY A 101 2.82 -17.27 6.85
C GLY A 101 2.35 -18.25 7.94
N GLN A 102 3.00 -18.26 9.11
CA GLN A 102 2.54 -19.03 10.27
C GLN A 102 1.41 -18.32 11.04
N PHE A 103 1.21 -17.01 10.82
CA PHE A 103 0.17 -16.24 11.52
C PHE A 103 -1.16 -16.29 10.77
N ARG A 104 -2.14 -16.97 11.36
CA ARG A 104 -3.46 -17.23 10.76
C ARG A 104 -4.11 -16.01 10.09
N THR A 105 -4.14 -14.85 10.75
CA THR A 105 -4.77 -13.65 10.20
C THR A 105 -4.08 -13.17 8.92
N ALA A 106 -2.75 -13.11 8.91
CA ALA A 106 -1.99 -12.68 7.74
C ALA A 106 -2.15 -13.69 6.58
N SER A 107 -2.07 -14.98 6.88
CA SER A 107 -2.18 -16.06 5.89
C SER A 107 -3.57 -16.13 5.26
N VAL A 108 -4.64 -15.97 6.06
CA VAL A 108 -6.02 -15.96 5.55
C VAL A 108 -6.27 -14.77 4.64
N VAL A 109 -5.92 -13.55 5.05
CA VAL A 109 -6.12 -12.36 4.20
C VAL A 109 -5.31 -12.47 2.90
N THR A 110 -4.08 -12.95 2.99
CA THR A 110 -3.20 -13.14 1.83
C THR A 110 -3.73 -14.20 0.87
N ALA A 111 -4.32 -15.28 1.39
CA ALA A 111 -4.96 -16.33 0.60
C ALA A 111 -6.26 -15.84 -0.05
N LEU A 112 -7.11 -15.13 0.70
CA LEU A 112 -8.38 -14.59 0.21
C LEU A 112 -8.15 -13.49 -0.83
N ALA A 113 -7.14 -12.65 -0.66
CA ALA A 113 -6.72 -11.68 -1.66
C ALA A 113 -6.26 -12.33 -2.98
N GLY A 114 -6.18 -13.67 -3.04
CA GLY A 114 -6.00 -14.44 -4.27
C GLY A 114 -4.74 -14.05 -5.01
N ASN A 115 -3.67 -13.74 -4.28
CA ASN A 115 -2.51 -13.03 -4.81
C ASN A 115 -1.19 -13.78 -4.61
N ILE A 116 -0.94 -14.36 -3.43
CA ILE A 116 0.25 -15.19 -3.17
C ILE A 116 -0.03 -16.67 -3.41
N THR A 117 -1.29 -17.10 -3.33
CA THR A 117 -1.70 -18.50 -3.58
C THR A 117 -1.85 -18.83 -5.06
N THR A 118 -2.11 -17.81 -5.89
CA THR A 118 -2.36 -17.93 -7.34
C THR A 118 -1.18 -17.43 -8.17
N GLU A 119 -0.58 -16.30 -7.78
CA GLU A 119 0.51 -15.60 -8.51
C GLU A 119 1.71 -15.25 -7.59
N PRO A 120 2.31 -16.25 -6.90
CA PRO A 120 3.35 -16.01 -5.91
C PRO A 120 4.58 -15.26 -6.46
N THR A 121 5.04 -15.65 -7.66
CA THR A 121 6.21 -15.03 -8.30
C THR A 121 5.98 -13.55 -8.56
N ARG A 122 4.80 -13.19 -9.07
CA ARG A 122 4.44 -11.79 -9.34
C ARG A 122 4.50 -10.97 -8.05
N ARG A 123 3.95 -11.48 -6.95
CA ARG A 123 3.93 -10.76 -5.66
C ARG A 123 5.29 -10.58 -5.02
N ILE A 124 6.15 -11.60 -5.13
CA ILE A 124 7.55 -11.50 -4.69
C ILE A 124 8.26 -10.42 -5.52
N THR A 125 8.05 -10.42 -6.84
CA THR A 125 8.63 -9.40 -7.74
C THR A 125 8.12 -8.00 -7.43
N GLU A 126 6.80 -7.79 -7.27
CA GLU A 126 6.22 -6.48 -6.90
C GLU A 126 6.81 -5.96 -5.58
N THR A 127 6.96 -6.84 -4.58
CA THR A 127 7.61 -6.48 -3.31
C THR A 127 9.08 -6.13 -3.50
N GLY A 128 9.81 -6.92 -4.31
CA GLY A 128 11.21 -6.66 -4.64
C GLY A 128 11.41 -5.34 -5.37
N MET A 129 10.51 -5.00 -6.30
CA MET A 129 10.52 -3.72 -7.00
C MET A 129 10.28 -2.54 -6.04
N LEU A 130 9.34 -2.66 -5.10
CA LEU A 130 9.16 -1.65 -4.05
C LEU A 130 10.44 -1.47 -3.21
N LEU A 131 11.08 -2.57 -2.78
CA LEU A 131 12.34 -2.47 -2.03
C LEU A 131 13.45 -1.81 -2.84
N ALA A 132 13.57 -2.11 -4.13
CA ALA A 132 14.54 -1.48 -5.01
C ALA A 132 14.25 0.01 -5.17
N ALA A 133 12.98 0.39 -5.39
CA ALA A 133 12.56 1.78 -5.53
C ALA A 133 12.91 2.63 -4.30
N LEU A 134 12.77 2.07 -3.09
CA LEU A 134 13.09 2.77 -1.83
C LEU A 134 14.58 3.15 -1.69
N ALA A 135 15.48 2.53 -2.45
CA ALA A 135 16.92 2.81 -2.39
C ALA A 135 17.31 4.16 -3.02
N PHE A 136 16.48 4.72 -3.91
CA PHE A 136 16.83 5.89 -4.70
C PHE A 136 16.52 7.21 -3.95
N PRO A 137 17.45 8.18 -3.91
CA PRO A 137 17.20 9.49 -3.30
C PRO A 137 15.92 10.14 -3.85
N GLY A 138 15.10 10.71 -2.95
CA GLY A 138 13.84 11.38 -3.31
C GLY A 138 12.67 10.45 -3.61
N SER A 139 12.91 9.16 -3.89
CA SER A 139 11.88 8.23 -4.38
C SER A 139 10.71 7.97 -3.43
N LEU A 140 10.85 8.32 -2.15
CA LEU A 140 9.83 8.15 -1.11
C LEU A 140 9.06 9.45 -0.80
N VAL A 141 9.73 10.59 -0.82
CA VAL A 141 9.21 11.86 -0.29
C VAL A 141 8.61 12.72 -1.40
N ASP A 142 9.13 12.59 -2.62
CA ASP A 142 8.71 13.42 -3.74
C ASP A 142 7.41 12.83 -4.34
N ALA A 143 6.35 13.64 -4.41
CA ALA A 143 5.08 13.18 -4.96
C ALA A 143 5.23 12.67 -6.41
N GLY A 144 4.64 11.52 -6.72
CA GLY A 144 4.71 10.93 -8.06
C GLY A 144 5.98 10.11 -8.34
N SER A 145 6.92 10.00 -7.39
CA SER A 145 8.11 9.16 -7.57
C SER A 145 7.79 7.67 -7.39
N GLU A 146 8.65 6.80 -7.91
CA GLU A 146 8.40 5.36 -8.00
C GLU A 146 7.99 4.71 -6.65
N ALA A 147 8.70 5.02 -5.55
CA ALA A 147 8.38 4.43 -4.25
C ALA A 147 7.16 5.09 -3.59
N HIS A 148 6.99 6.40 -3.73
CA HIS A 148 5.78 7.13 -3.32
C HIS A 148 4.53 6.52 -3.98
N ASP A 149 4.55 6.35 -5.29
CA ASP A 149 3.41 5.80 -6.02
C ASP A 149 3.21 4.31 -5.74
N SER A 150 4.28 3.54 -5.59
CA SER A 150 4.19 2.14 -5.15
C SER A 150 3.51 2.01 -3.78
N LEU A 151 3.88 2.87 -2.82
CA LEU A 151 3.25 2.88 -1.50
C LEU A 151 1.79 3.37 -1.57
N THR A 152 1.50 4.35 -2.42
CA THR A 152 0.13 4.83 -2.67
C THR A 152 -0.75 3.71 -3.27
N ARG A 153 -0.22 2.92 -4.22
CA ARG A 153 -0.88 1.71 -4.73
C ARG A 153 -1.15 0.69 -3.63
N VAL A 154 -0.20 0.47 -2.72
CA VAL A 154 -0.39 -0.43 -1.57
C VAL A 154 -1.52 0.05 -0.65
N ARG A 155 -1.63 1.36 -0.38
CA ARG A 155 -2.74 1.94 0.38
C ARG A 155 -4.10 1.63 -0.27
N LEU A 156 -4.22 1.89 -1.57
CA LEU A 156 -5.42 1.62 -2.36
C LEU A 156 -5.78 0.14 -2.39
N LEU A 157 -4.80 -0.74 -2.62
CA LEU A 157 -4.98 -2.19 -2.59
C LEU A 157 -5.53 -2.65 -1.23
N HIS A 158 -4.96 -2.16 -0.13
CA HIS A 158 -5.44 -2.50 1.22
C HIS A 158 -6.85 -1.97 1.50
N GLY A 159 -7.19 -0.77 1.02
CA GLY A 159 -8.56 -0.23 1.10
C GLY A 159 -9.57 -1.09 0.34
N ALA A 160 -9.25 -1.43 -0.91
CA ALA A 160 -10.07 -2.31 -1.74
C ALA A 160 -10.27 -3.69 -1.11
N LEU A 161 -9.20 -4.31 -0.59
CA LEU A 161 -9.28 -5.61 0.09
C LEU A 161 -10.16 -5.54 1.35
N ARG A 162 -10.03 -4.50 2.17
CA ARG A 162 -10.86 -4.35 3.37
C ARG A 162 -12.33 -4.13 3.01
N HIS A 163 -12.62 -3.40 1.94
CA HIS A 163 -13.98 -3.25 1.44
C HIS A 163 -14.57 -4.59 0.95
N TRP A 164 -13.79 -5.37 0.19
CA TRP A 164 -14.23 -6.65 -0.38
C TRP A 164 -14.39 -7.76 0.66
N LEU A 165 -13.41 -7.94 1.55
CA LEU A 165 -13.42 -9.02 2.55
C LEU A 165 -14.47 -8.82 3.66
N ALA A 166 -14.88 -7.57 3.91
CA ALA A 166 -15.96 -7.28 4.87
C ALA A 166 -17.37 -7.60 4.32
N ARG A 167 -17.50 -7.86 3.02
CA ARG A 167 -18.77 -8.10 2.32
C ARG A 167 -18.68 -9.36 1.45
N PRO A 168 -18.69 -10.57 2.06
CA PRO A 168 -18.85 -11.78 1.26
C PRO A 168 -20.19 -11.67 0.50
N GLY A 169 -20.12 -11.86 -0.82
CA GLY A 169 -21.29 -11.81 -1.71
C GLY A 169 -22.34 -12.85 -1.39
#